data_AF-A0A2V9IGL0-F1
#
_entry.id   AF-A0A2V9IGL0-F1
#
_cell.length_a   1.000
_cell.length_b   1.000
_cell.length_c   1.000
_cell.angle_alpha   90.00
_cell.angle_beta   90.00
_cell.angle_gamma   90.00
#
_symmetry.space_group_name_H-M   'P 1'
#
loop_
_entity.id
_entity.type
_entity.pdbx_description
1 polymer ?
#
loop_
_entity_poly.entity_id
_entity_poly.type
_entity_poly.pdbx_seq_one_letter_code
_entity_poly.pdbx_strand_id
1 'polypeptide(L)'
;MKCPTHPSVDATAFCGQCGRALCPDCKREVRGMIYCESCLAARLHSSNFPPILGPGGGPQPGLALFLGFIPGVGAIYNGQIVKAMVQVLIFGSLIALSDKVGGPMDTIFGLGAAAFYFYMVIDSYQTARRKLLGQPTEEWLGLGEFKMNAPIGAGLLIALGALFLLDNLGVHVFTHISRFWPVLLIVIGVILLQRRMGGGTPPPPGTGTASPGAPPNVQGPRAP
;
A
#
# COMPACT_ATOMS: atom_id res chain seq x y z
N MET A 1 -32.45 -6.28 -32.44
CA MET A 1 -32.94 -6.51 -31.05
C MET A 1 -32.89 -5.18 -30.35
N LYS A 2 -33.90 -4.81 -29.55
CA LYS A 2 -34.01 -3.44 -29.00
C LYS A 2 -33.29 -3.29 -27.67
N CYS A 3 -32.76 -2.10 -27.41
CA CYS A 3 -32.16 -1.79 -26.11
C CYS A 3 -33.26 -1.75 -25.02
N PRO A 4 -33.07 -2.38 -23.85
CA PRO A 4 -34.05 -2.36 -22.76
C PRO A 4 -34.36 -0.96 -22.22
N THR A 5 -33.37 -0.07 -22.24
CA THR A 5 -33.49 1.33 -21.79
C THR A 5 -34.02 2.24 -22.87
N HIS A 6 -33.72 1.94 -24.14
CA HIS A 6 -34.14 2.73 -25.30
C HIS A 6 -34.85 1.84 -26.33
N PRO A 7 -36.17 1.61 -26.17
CA PRO A 7 -36.92 0.71 -27.04
C PRO A 7 -37.10 1.24 -28.48
N SER A 8 -36.75 2.50 -28.73
CA SER A 8 -36.75 3.11 -30.06
C SER A 8 -35.46 2.87 -30.86
N VAL A 9 -34.40 2.33 -30.23
CA VAL A 9 -33.07 2.21 -30.84
C VAL A 9 -32.63 0.74 -30.91
N ASP A 10 -32.05 0.35 -32.06
CA ASP A 10 -31.50 -0.98 -32.24
C ASP A 10 -30.17 -1.17 -31.52
N ALA A 11 -29.98 -2.36 -30.95
CA ALA A 11 -28.77 -2.74 -30.25
C ALA A 11 -27.62 -3.05 -31.22
N THR A 12 -26.42 -2.59 -30.86
CA THR A 12 -25.18 -2.77 -31.65
C THR A 12 -24.15 -3.67 -30.96
N ALA A 13 -24.33 -3.93 -29.66
CA ALA A 13 -23.43 -4.76 -28.86
C ALA A 13 -24.18 -5.49 -27.73
N PHE A 14 -23.53 -6.46 -27.13
CA PHE A 14 -24.03 -7.17 -25.95
C PHE A 14 -23.10 -6.96 -24.76
N CYS A 15 -23.68 -6.86 -23.56
CA CYS A 15 -22.90 -6.83 -22.33
C CYS A 15 -22.25 -8.20 -22.09
N GLY A 16 -20.93 -8.25 -21.92
CA GLY A 16 -20.20 -9.50 -21.68
C GLY A 16 -20.52 -10.20 -20.35
N GLN A 17 -21.17 -9.51 -19.41
CA GLN A 17 -21.51 -10.05 -18.09
C GLN A 17 -22.95 -10.57 -17.98
N CYS A 18 -23.91 -9.82 -18.52
CA CYS A 18 -25.35 -10.13 -18.37
C CYS A 18 -26.05 -10.48 -19.69
N GLY A 19 -25.36 -10.36 -20.83
CA GLY A 19 -25.90 -10.68 -22.15
C GLY A 19 -26.95 -9.70 -22.68
N ARG A 20 -27.22 -8.59 -21.98
CA ARG A 20 -28.20 -7.58 -22.44
C ARG A 20 -27.72 -6.89 -23.72
N ALA A 21 -28.64 -6.70 -24.66
CA ALA A 21 -28.42 -5.94 -25.88
C ALA A 21 -28.37 -4.43 -25.58
N LEU A 22 -27.35 -3.74 -26.06
CA LEU A 22 -27.06 -2.33 -25.77
C LEU A 22 -27.02 -1.49 -27.05
N CYS A 23 -27.63 -0.30 -26.99
CA CYS A 23 -27.50 0.72 -28.04
C CYS A 23 -26.12 1.42 -27.95
N PRO A 24 -25.69 2.16 -28.99
CA PRO A 24 -24.42 2.89 -28.98
C PRO A 24 -24.28 3.89 -27.83
N ASP A 25 -25.38 4.42 -27.29
CA ASP A 25 -25.34 5.36 -26.16
C ASP A 25 -25.22 4.66 -24.79
N CYS A 26 -25.77 3.44 -24.65
CA CYS A 26 -25.76 2.69 -23.40
C CYS A 26 -24.54 1.78 -23.23
N LYS A 27 -23.74 1.57 -24.28
CA LYS A 27 -22.53 0.74 -24.19
C LYS A 27 -21.39 1.50 -23.52
N ARG A 28 -20.76 0.89 -22.52
CA ARG A 28 -19.53 1.38 -21.90
C ARG A 28 -18.41 0.39 -22.19
N GLU A 29 -17.37 0.85 -22.86
CA GLU A 29 -16.22 0.02 -23.21
C GLU A 29 -15.07 0.29 -22.26
N VAL A 30 -14.55 -0.77 -21.63
CA VAL A 30 -13.38 -0.70 -20.75
C VAL A 30 -12.42 -1.81 -21.14
N ARG A 31 -11.22 -1.43 -21.59
CA ARG A 31 -10.16 -2.35 -22.04
C ARG A 31 -10.63 -3.35 -23.11
N GLY A 32 -11.46 -2.92 -24.05
CA GLY A 32 -11.94 -3.76 -25.16
C GLY A 32 -13.12 -4.69 -24.81
N MET A 33 -13.66 -4.64 -23.58
CA MET A 33 -14.88 -5.34 -23.21
C MET A 33 -16.04 -4.38 -22.97
N ILE A 34 -17.21 -4.75 -23.48
CA ILE A 34 -18.44 -3.93 -23.42
C ILE A 34 -19.30 -4.34 -22.23
N TYR A 35 -19.67 -3.35 -21.42
CA TYR A 35 -20.52 -3.50 -20.24
C TYR A 35 -21.74 -2.57 -20.31
N CYS A 36 -22.83 -2.99 -19.67
CA CYS A 36 -23.92 -2.07 -19.32
C CYS A 36 -23.57 -1.29 -18.06
N GLU A 37 -24.18 -0.13 -17.86
CA GLU A 37 -23.94 0.74 -16.70
C GLU A 37 -24.08 0.01 -15.37
N SER A 38 -25.12 -0.82 -15.21
CA SER A 38 -25.33 -1.59 -13.98
C SER A 38 -24.26 -2.66 -13.72
N CYS A 39 -23.81 -3.38 -14.75
CA CYS A 39 -22.74 -4.37 -14.60
C CYS A 39 -21.39 -3.70 -14.39
N LEU A 40 -21.16 -2.54 -15.01
CA LEU A 40 -19.95 -1.75 -14.81
C LEU A 40 -19.90 -1.19 -13.38
N ALA A 41 -21.00 -0.61 -12.88
CA ALA A 41 -21.12 -0.15 -11.51
C ALA A 41 -20.92 -1.30 -10.51
N ALA A 42 -21.58 -2.45 -10.72
CA ALA A 42 -21.36 -3.63 -9.89
C ALA A 42 -19.88 -4.07 -9.87
N ARG A 43 -19.19 -4.00 -11.02
CA ARG A 43 -17.76 -4.31 -11.10
C ARG A 43 -16.89 -3.31 -10.37
N LEU A 44 -17.13 -2.00 -10.55
CA LEU A 44 -16.40 -0.93 -9.87
C LEU A 44 -16.56 -0.99 -8.35
N HIS A 45 -17.74 -1.42 -7.88
CA HIS A 45 -17.99 -1.65 -6.46
C HIS A 45 -17.31 -2.93 -5.96
N SER A 46 -17.22 -3.98 -6.79
CA SER A 46 -16.53 -5.23 -6.45
C SER A 46 -15.01 -5.16 -6.52
N SER A 47 -14.44 -4.26 -7.33
CA SER A 47 -12.99 -4.19 -7.57
C SER A 47 -12.20 -3.53 -6.44
N ASN A 48 -12.86 -3.04 -5.38
CA ASN A 48 -12.19 -2.29 -4.33
C ASN A 48 -12.07 -3.02 -2.99
N PHE A 49 -12.66 -4.21 -2.81
CA PHE A 49 -12.60 -4.93 -1.53
C PHE A 49 -12.65 -6.45 -1.69
N PRO A 50 -11.83 -7.21 -0.94
CA PRO A 50 -12.01 -8.65 -0.83
C PRO A 50 -13.40 -8.96 -0.22
N PRO A 51 -14.10 -10.00 -0.69
CA PRO A 51 -15.51 -10.29 -0.37
C PRO A 51 -15.74 -10.87 1.03
N ILE A 52 -14.79 -10.70 1.96
CA ILE A 52 -14.90 -11.27 3.32
C ILE A 52 -15.90 -10.50 4.18
N LEU A 53 -16.23 -9.24 3.83
CA LEU A 53 -17.13 -8.40 4.61
C LEU A 53 -18.31 -7.96 3.72
N GLY A 54 -19.52 -8.31 4.17
CA GLY A 54 -20.78 -8.23 3.42
C GLY A 54 -21.20 -6.83 2.93
N PRO A 55 -22.38 -6.76 2.28
CA PRO A 55 -22.83 -5.56 1.56
C PRO A 55 -23.17 -4.44 2.55
N GLY A 56 -22.32 -3.41 2.62
CA GLY A 56 -22.55 -2.21 3.45
C GLY A 56 -21.38 -1.75 4.33
N GLY A 57 -20.24 -2.46 4.34
CA GLY A 57 -19.09 -2.11 5.15
C GLY A 57 -18.28 -0.93 4.61
N GLY A 58 -18.75 0.31 4.80
CA GLY A 58 -17.90 1.49 4.72
C GLY A 58 -16.73 1.39 5.72
N PRO A 59 -15.63 2.17 5.55
CA PRO A 59 -14.51 2.13 6.48
C PRO A 59 -14.98 2.65 7.84
N GLN A 60 -15.23 1.76 8.80
CA GLN A 60 -15.58 2.15 10.17
C GLN A 60 -14.29 2.26 10.97
N PRO A 61 -13.84 3.49 11.29
CA PRO A 61 -12.52 3.71 11.89
C PRO A 61 -12.46 3.19 13.33
N GLY A 62 -13.61 3.10 14.00
CA GLY A 62 -13.73 2.48 15.32
C GLY A 62 -13.46 0.98 15.31
N LEU A 63 -13.94 0.25 14.29
CA LEU A 63 -13.64 -1.17 14.16
C LEU A 63 -12.16 -1.39 13.80
N ALA A 64 -11.60 -0.54 12.94
CA ALA A 64 -10.17 -0.59 12.61
C ALA A 64 -9.26 -0.35 13.82
N LEU A 65 -9.67 0.52 14.76
CA LEU A 65 -8.96 0.75 16.02
C LEU A 65 -9.02 -0.49 16.92
N PHE A 66 -10.21 -1.07 17.11
CA PHE A 66 -10.36 -2.28 17.92
C PHE A 66 -9.57 -3.47 17.33
N LEU A 67 -9.63 -3.63 16.01
CA LEU A 67 -8.84 -4.64 15.29
C LEU A 67 -7.32 -4.35 15.32
N GLY A 68 -6.91 -3.10 15.56
CA GLY A 68 -5.52 -2.71 15.70
C GLY A 68 -4.84 -3.21 16.99
N PHE A 69 -5.62 -3.57 18.02
CA PHE A 69 -5.08 -4.20 19.23
C PHE A 69 -4.53 -5.60 18.99
N ILE A 70 -4.98 -6.27 17.92
CA ILE A 70 -4.39 -7.55 17.52
C ILE A 70 -3.27 -7.23 16.52
N PRO A 71 -2.01 -7.57 16.82
CA PRO A 71 -0.89 -7.23 15.98
C PRO A 71 -1.09 -7.69 14.53
N GLY A 72 -1.11 -6.73 13.60
CA GLY A 72 -1.25 -6.96 12.15
C GLY A 72 -2.70 -7.02 11.63
N VAL A 73 -3.70 -7.29 12.48
CA VAL A 73 -5.09 -7.47 12.03
C VAL A 73 -5.75 -6.16 11.60
N GLY A 74 -5.44 -5.04 12.28
CA GLY A 74 -5.91 -3.72 11.87
C GLY A 74 -5.42 -3.31 10.47
N ALA A 75 -4.21 -3.71 10.08
CA ALA A 75 -3.69 -3.50 8.73
C ALA A 75 -4.36 -4.41 7.69
N ILE A 76 -4.69 -5.66 8.05
CA ILE A 76 -5.46 -6.59 7.20
C ILE A 76 -6.87 -6.04 6.95
N TYR A 77 -7.54 -5.51 7.97
CA TYR A 77 -8.86 -4.87 7.84
C TYR A 77 -8.83 -3.71 6.85
N ASN A 78 -7.76 -2.93 6.89
CA ASN A 78 -7.53 -1.84 5.95
C ASN A 78 -7.05 -2.32 4.56
N GLY A 79 -6.91 -3.62 4.29
CA GLY A 79 -6.45 -4.14 3.00
C GLY A 79 -4.96 -3.96 2.72
N GLN A 80 -4.14 -3.66 3.73
CA GLN A 80 -2.68 -3.46 3.62
C GLN A 80 -1.92 -4.72 4.10
N ILE A 81 -1.94 -5.80 3.30
CA ILE A 81 -1.36 -7.11 3.69
C ILE A 81 0.16 -7.04 3.93
N VAL A 82 0.89 -6.31 3.07
CA VAL A 82 2.34 -6.14 3.23
C VAL A 82 2.66 -5.46 4.57
N LYS A 83 1.89 -4.45 4.93
CA LYS A 83 2.04 -3.74 6.20
C LYS A 83 1.77 -4.64 7.40
N ALA A 84 0.73 -5.48 7.32
CA ALA A 84 0.43 -6.45 8.35
C ALA A 84 1.60 -7.43 8.57
N MET A 85 2.19 -7.95 7.48
CA MET A 85 3.35 -8.84 7.57
C MET A 85 4.55 -8.15 8.22
N VAL A 86 4.88 -6.93 7.79
CA VAL A 86 6.00 -6.15 8.33
C VAL A 86 5.79 -5.84 9.82
N GLN A 87 4.57 -5.45 10.23
CA GLN A 87 4.26 -5.19 11.62
C GLN A 87 4.43 -6.43 12.51
N VAL A 88 3.90 -7.58 12.08
CA VAL A 88 4.05 -8.85 12.82
C VAL A 88 5.52 -9.24 12.92
N LEU A 89 6.29 -9.11 11.84
CA LEU A 89 7.73 -9.41 11.84
C LEU A 89 8.51 -8.50 12.79
N ILE A 90 8.27 -7.19 12.76
CA ILE A 90 8.96 -6.22 13.62
C ILE A 90 8.60 -6.48 15.09
N PHE A 91 7.32 -6.65 15.39
CA PHE A 91 6.86 -6.88 16.77
C PHE A 91 7.38 -8.20 17.34
N GLY A 92 7.30 -9.29 16.56
CA GLY A 92 7.86 -10.59 16.95
C GLY A 92 9.37 -10.56 17.12
N SER A 93 10.08 -9.83 16.26
CA SER A 93 11.55 -9.67 16.36
C SER A 93 11.96 -8.87 17.59
N LEU A 94 11.21 -7.82 17.95
CA LEU A 94 11.45 -7.03 19.16
C LEU A 94 11.33 -7.88 20.43
N ILE A 95 10.27 -8.68 20.54
CA ILE A 95 10.05 -9.60 21.68
C ILE A 95 11.16 -10.66 21.72
N ALA A 96 11.42 -11.31 20.59
CA ALA A 96 12.46 -12.34 20.49
C ALA A 96 13.85 -11.83 20.87
N LEU A 97 14.15 -10.55 20.59
CA LEU A 97 15.42 -9.93 20.93
C LEU A 97 15.46 -9.47 22.40
N SER A 98 14.33 -9.03 22.96
CA SER A 98 14.20 -8.71 24.40
C SER A 98 14.57 -9.91 25.25
N ASP A 99 13.98 -11.07 24.96
CA ASP A 99 14.19 -12.30 25.73
C ASP A 99 15.64 -12.83 25.66
N LYS A 100 16.36 -12.52 24.58
CA LYS A 100 17.69 -13.08 24.30
C LYS A 100 18.85 -12.21 24.72
N VAL A 101 18.71 -10.88 24.73
CA VAL A 101 19.85 -9.98 24.97
C VAL A 101 20.20 -9.93 26.47
N GLY A 102 19.22 -10.01 27.36
CA GLY A 102 19.43 -9.99 28.81
C GLY A 102 20.09 -8.71 29.36
N GLY A 103 19.77 -8.34 30.60
CA GLY A 103 20.33 -7.14 31.25
C GLY A 103 19.64 -5.83 30.84
N PRO A 104 20.28 -4.65 30.94
CA PRO A 104 19.63 -3.35 30.74
C PRO A 104 19.08 -3.10 29.32
N MET A 105 19.51 -3.89 28.34
CA MET A 105 18.99 -3.83 26.97
C MET A 105 17.61 -4.48 26.82
N ASP A 106 17.22 -5.39 27.73
CA ASP A 106 15.86 -5.96 27.77
C ASP A 106 14.81 -4.86 27.96
N THR A 107 15.05 -3.92 28.88
CA THR A 107 14.13 -2.80 29.11
C THR A 107 13.97 -1.91 27.88
N ILE A 108 15.03 -1.75 27.06
CA ILE A 108 14.99 -0.94 25.85
C ILE A 108 14.14 -1.63 24.77
N PHE A 109 14.36 -2.92 24.54
CA PHE A 109 13.59 -3.67 23.54
C PHE A 109 12.14 -3.89 23.97
N GLY A 110 11.89 -4.16 25.26
CA GLY A 110 10.54 -4.24 25.82
C GLY A 110 9.77 -2.91 25.75
N LEU A 111 10.42 -1.79 26.09
CA LEU A 111 9.81 -0.47 25.95
C LEU A 111 9.56 -0.12 24.47
N GLY A 112 10.49 -0.49 23.58
CA GLY A 112 10.34 -0.35 22.14
C GLY A 112 9.17 -1.18 21.59
N ALA A 113 9.00 -2.43 22.05
CA ALA A 113 7.89 -3.29 21.71
C ALA A 113 6.55 -2.69 22.18
N ALA A 114 6.50 -2.14 23.39
CA ALA A 114 5.33 -1.46 23.92
C ALA A 114 4.98 -0.20 23.10
N ALA A 115 5.96 0.65 22.80
CA ALA A 115 5.77 1.83 21.95
C ALA A 115 5.29 1.45 20.54
N PHE A 116 5.87 0.38 19.96
CA PHE A 116 5.47 -0.13 18.66
C PHE A 116 4.04 -0.69 18.65
N TYR A 117 3.64 -1.37 19.72
CA TYR A 117 2.27 -1.86 19.89
C TYR A 117 1.25 -0.72 19.85
N PHE A 118 1.45 0.35 20.62
CA PHE A 118 0.56 1.52 20.57
C PHE A 118 0.60 2.23 19.21
N TYR A 119 1.77 2.30 18.58
CA TYR A 119 1.90 2.81 17.23
C TYR A 119 1.02 2.03 16.24
N MET A 120 0.99 0.69 16.32
CA MET A 120 0.17 -0.14 15.42
C MET A 120 -1.34 0.12 15.55
N VAL A 121 -1.83 0.36 16.77
CA VAL A 121 -3.24 0.74 17.03
C VAL A 121 -3.55 2.10 16.39
N ILE A 122 -2.71 3.11 16.65
CA ILE A 122 -2.87 4.46 16.11
C ILE A 122 -2.79 4.46 14.59
N ASP A 123 -1.84 3.70 14.04
CA ASP A 123 -1.61 3.56 12.62
C ASP A 123 -2.81 2.91 11.90
N SER A 124 -3.44 1.90 12.51
CA SER A 124 -4.67 1.27 11.98
C SER A 124 -5.83 2.26 11.93
N TYR A 125 -5.98 3.10 12.97
CA TYR A 125 -6.99 4.15 13.03
C TYR A 125 -6.73 5.28 12.02
N GLN A 126 -5.50 5.79 11.96
CA GLN A 126 -5.13 6.85 11.00
C GLN A 126 -5.30 6.38 9.56
N THR A 127 -4.96 5.13 9.27
CA THR A 127 -5.13 4.55 7.94
C THR A 127 -6.61 4.49 7.54
N ALA A 128 -7.48 4.02 8.44
CA ALA A 128 -8.93 4.01 8.19
C ALA A 128 -9.48 5.43 7.99
N ARG A 129 -9.01 6.40 8.78
CA ARG A 129 -9.41 7.80 8.67
C ARG A 129 -8.95 8.46 7.37
N ARG A 130 -7.75 8.16 6.88
CA ARG A 130 -7.27 8.65 5.57
C ARG A 130 -8.11 8.10 4.42
N LYS A 131 -8.51 6.83 4.49
CA LYS A 131 -9.40 6.18 3.50
C LYS A 131 -10.80 6.80 3.49
N LEU A 132 -11.34 7.14 4.65
CA LEU A 132 -12.61 7.87 4.76
C LEU A 132 -12.54 9.26 4.12
N LEU A 133 -11.42 9.95 4.29
CA LEU A 133 -11.20 11.29 3.75
C LEU A 133 -10.82 11.29 2.26
N GLY A 134 -10.78 10.13 1.60
CA GLY A 134 -10.42 10.01 0.19
C GLY A 134 -8.96 10.39 -0.11
N GLN A 135 -8.09 10.43 0.90
CA GLN A 135 -6.67 10.69 0.70
C GLN A 135 -5.96 9.42 0.24
N PRO A 136 -4.99 9.51 -0.70
CA PRO A 136 -4.16 8.37 -1.04
C PRO A 136 -3.46 7.88 0.23
N THR A 137 -3.64 6.61 0.59
CA THR A 137 -2.90 6.04 1.72
C THR A 137 -1.45 5.89 1.30
N GLU A 138 -0.60 6.78 1.79
CA GLU A 138 0.83 6.73 1.56
C GLU A 138 1.38 5.44 2.19
N GLU A 139 1.70 4.47 1.35
CA GLU A 139 2.49 3.31 1.72
C GLU A 139 3.92 3.83 1.93
N TRP A 140 4.25 4.28 3.14
CA TRP A 140 5.51 4.93 3.57
C TRP A 140 6.80 4.38 2.93
N LEU A 141 6.81 3.12 2.48
CA LEU A 141 7.95 2.49 1.83
C LEU A 141 7.83 2.30 0.30
N GLY A 142 6.88 2.94 -0.39
CA GLY A 142 6.66 2.71 -1.82
C GLY A 142 6.64 1.22 -2.18
N LEU A 143 6.22 0.35 -1.25
CA LEU A 143 6.28 -1.11 -1.39
C LEU A 143 5.25 -1.63 -2.41
N GLY A 144 4.33 -0.79 -2.84
CA GLY A 144 3.50 -1.02 -4.01
C GLY A 144 4.24 -0.85 -5.35
N GLU A 145 5.31 -0.03 -5.42
CA GLU A 145 6.13 0.18 -6.62
C GLU A 145 7.51 -0.49 -6.57
N PHE A 146 8.06 -0.73 -5.37
CA PHE A 146 8.98 -1.84 -5.21
C PHE A 146 8.16 -3.09 -5.51
N LYS A 147 8.20 -3.49 -6.78
CA LYS A 147 7.95 -4.84 -7.25
C LYS A 147 8.95 -5.74 -6.51
N MET A 148 8.70 -5.93 -5.21
CA MET A 148 9.06 -7.09 -4.46
C MET A 148 8.43 -8.19 -5.30
N ASN A 149 9.20 -8.75 -6.23
CA ASN A 149 8.83 -10.01 -6.82
C ASN A 149 8.41 -10.85 -5.62
N ALA A 150 7.16 -11.32 -5.60
CA ALA A 150 6.59 -12.14 -4.53
C ALA A 150 7.60 -13.09 -3.81
N PRO A 151 8.62 -13.67 -4.47
CA PRO A 151 9.72 -14.36 -3.80
C PRO A 151 10.49 -13.62 -2.69
N ILE A 152 10.71 -12.30 -2.74
CA ILE A 152 11.62 -11.61 -1.80
C ILE A 152 10.98 -11.47 -0.42
N GLY A 153 9.70 -11.09 -0.35
CA GLY A 153 8.98 -10.98 0.91
C GLY A 153 8.82 -12.35 1.58
N ALA A 154 8.46 -13.37 0.79
CA ALA A 154 8.40 -14.74 1.26
C ALA A 154 9.78 -15.24 1.71
N GLY A 155 10.83 -14.96 0.95
CA GLY A 155 12.22 -15.32 1.27
C GLY A 155 12.71 -14.68 2.57
N LEU A 156 12.41 -13.40 2.79
CA LEU A 156 12.75 -12.71 4.04
C LEU A 156 12.03 -13.35 5.24
N LEU A 157 10.75 -13.69 5.08
CA LEU A 157 9.94 -14.30 6.13
C LEU A 157 10.41 -15.72 6.47
N ILE A 158 10.74 -16.51 5.44
CA ILE A 158 11.32 -17.84 5.59
C ILE A 158 12.70 -17.76 6.23
N ALA A 159 13.56 -16.84 5.80
CA ALA A 159 14.91 -16.68 6.36
C ALA A 159 14.86 -16.25 7.83
N LEU A 160 14.02 -15.28 8.17
CA LEU A 160 13.85 -14.80 9.55
C LEU A 160 13.26 -15.90 10.44
N GLY A 161 12.24 -16.63 9.96
CA GLY A 161 11.66 -17.78 10.66
C GLY A 161 12.66 -18.92 10.86
N ALA A 162 13.46 -19.24 9.83
CA ALA A 162 14.51 -20.26 9.92
C ALA A 162 15.60 -19.86 10.92
N LEU A 163 16.03 -18.59 10.92
CA LEU A 163 16.96 -18.04 11.91
C LEU A 163 16.43 -18.18 13.33
N PHE A 164 15.14 -17.88 13.55
CA PHE A 164 14.50 -18.04 14.85
C PHE A 164 14.45 -19.51 15.29
N LEU A 165 14.17 -20.43 14.36
CA LEU A 165 14.12 -21.87 14.61
C LEU A 165 15.50 -22.44 14.96
N LEU A 166 16.54 -22.06 14.21
CA LEU A 166 17.92 -22.49 14.46
C LEU A 166 18.42 -22.01 15.83
N ASP A 167 18.06 -20.80 16.21
CA ASP A 167 18.45 -20.24 17.50
C ASP A 167 17.75 -20.91 18.69
N ASN A 168 16.48 -21.32 18.51
CA ASN A 168 15.77 -22.16 19.49
C ASN A 168 16.39 -23.56 19.62
N LEU A 169 16.98 -24.09 18.53
CA LEU A 169 17.64 -25.40 18.50
C LEU A 169 19.02 -25.42 19.23
N GLY A 170 19.43 -24.32 19.86
CA GLY A 170 20.67 -24.22 20.64
C GLY A 170 21.91 -23.84 19.83
N VAL A 171 21.76 -23.59 18.52
CA VAL A 171 22.80 -22.92 17.72
C VAL A 171 22.68 -21.43 18.01
N HIS A 172 23.57 -20.88 18.83
CA HIS A 172 23.50 -19.48 19.31
C HIS A 172 23.87 -18.47 18.20
N VAL A 173 23.03 -18.37 17.16
CA VAL A 173 23.21 -17.47 16.03
C VAL A 173 23.04 -16.01 16.47
N PHE A 174 22.17 -15.73 17.45
CA PHE A 174 21.91 -14.38 17.95
C PHE A 174 23.13 -13.73 18.65
N THR A 175 24.00 -14.51 19.28
CA THR A 175 25.21 -13.99 19.96
C THR A 175 26.30 -13.60 18.95
N HIS A 176 26.38 -14.30 17.82
CA HIS A 176 27.30 -13.94 16.74
C HIS A 176 26.74 -12.79 15.89
N ILE A 177 25.44 -12.77 15.56
CA ILE A 177 24.84 -11.73 14.71
C ILE A 177 24.84 -10.34 15.38
N SER A 178 24.62 -10.26 16.70
CA SER A 178 24.67 -8.99 17.45
C SER A 178 26.05 -8.33 17.39
N ARG A 179 27.12 -9.12 17.25
CA ARG A 179 28.50 -8.65 17.08
C ARG A 179 28.79 -8.09 15.68
N PHE A 180 28.11 -8.58 14.64
CA PHE A 180 28.30 -8.14 13.25
C PHE A 180 27.38 -7.00 12.82
N TRP A 181 26.30 -6.74 13.57
CA TRP A 181 25.36 -5.63 13.29
C TRP A 181 26.02 -4.26 13.15
N PRO A 182 26.99 -3.85 13.99
CA PRO A 182 27.65 -2.55 13.87
C PRO A 182 28.36 -2.39 12.52
N VAL A 183 29.00 -3.46 12.03
CA VAL A 183 29.69 -3.45 10.72
C VAL A 183 28.70 -3.26 9.59
N LEU A 184 27.54 -3.93 9.65
CA LEU A 184 26.49 -3.82 8.64
C LEU A 184 25.89 -2.40 8.59
N LEU A 185 25.66 -1.76 9.74
CA LEU A 185 25.23 -0.35 9.81
C LEU A 185 26.26 0.61 9.24
N ILE A 186 27.55 0.37 9.51
CA ILE A 186 28.66 1.16 8.95
C ILE A 186 28.67 1.03 7.43
N VAL A 187 28.57 -0.19 6.89
CA VAL A 187 28.55 -0.43 5.43
C VAL A 187 27.35 0.25 4.77
N ILE A 188 26.15 0.13 5.34
CA ILE A 188 24.95 0.82 4.84
C ILE A 188 25.12 2.34 4.87
N GLY A 189 25.65 2.88 5.97
CA GLY A 189 25.95 4.31 6.11
C GLY A 189 26.92 4.81 5.03
N VAL A 190 27.99 4.06 4.76
CA VAL A 190 28.97 4.37 3.71
C VAL A 190 28.32 4.35 2.32
N ILE A 191 27.48 3.36 2.02
CA ILE A 191 26.78 3.26 0.73
C ILE A 191 25.83 4.45 0.53
N LEU A 192 25.06 4.82 1.57
CA LEU A 192 24.15 5.97 1.50
C LEU A 192 24.91 7.28 1.31
N LEU A 193 26.07 7.43 1.97
CA LEU A 193 26.94 8.59 1.81
C LEU A 193 27.52 8.67 0.38
N GLN A 194 27.98 7.56 -0.17
CA GLN A 194 28.49 7.49 -1.54
C GLN A 194 27.40 7.80 -2.58
N ARG A 195 26.18 7.32 -2.39
CA ARG A 195 25.04 7.68 -3.26
C ARG A 195 24.73 9.18 -3.21
N ARG A 196 24.85 9.79 -2.04
CA ARG A 196 24.65 11.24 -1.88
C ARG A 196 25.78 12.05 -2.53
N MET A 197 27.01 11.57 -2.47
CA MET A 197 28.17 12.26 -3.08
C MET A 197 28.27 12.02 -4.59
N GLY A 198 27.79 10.87 -5.09
CA GLY A 198 27.81 10.52 -6.52
C GLY A 198 26.64 11.05 -7.35
N GLY A 199 25.62 11.67 -6.72
CA GLY A 199 24.42 12.19 -7.38
C GLY A 199 24.54 13.60 -7.98
N GLY A 200 25.72 14.21 -7.97
CA GLY A 200 25.96 15.52 -8.55
C GLY A 200 26.19 15.47 -10.06
N THR A 201 25.16 15.14 -10.85
CA THR A 201 25.21 15.43 -12.29
C THR A 201 24.60 16.82 -12.50
N PRO A 202 25.35 17.83 -13.00
CA PRO A 202 24.78 19.13 -13.30
C PRO A 202 23.71 18.96 -14.40
N PRO A 203 22.56 19.64 -14.32
CA PRO A 203 21.61 19.67 -15.43
C PRO A 203 22.32 20.24 -16.68
N PRO A 204 22.12 19.65 -17.87
CA PRO A 204 22.72 20.18 -19.09
C PRO A 204 22.26 21.62 -19.33
N PRO A 205 23.15 22.52 -19.78
CA PRO A 205 22.78 23.91 -20.03
C PRO A 205 21.90 23.99 -21.29
N GLY A 206 20.67 24.48 -21.10
CA GLY A 206 19.90 25.21 -22.12
C GLY A 206 19.57 24.48 -23.42
N THR A 207 18.38 23.89 -23.48
CA THR A 207 17.56 23.95 -24.70
C THR A 207 16.35 24.81 -24.41
N GLY A 208 16.45 26.10 -24.75
CA GLY A 208 15.30 26.99 -24.80
C GLY A 208 14.35 26.52 -25.89
N THR A 209 13.37 25.69 -25.54
CA THR A 209 12.17 25.54 -26.35
C THR A 209 11.25 26.69 -26.01
N ALA A 210 11.27 27.72 -26.86
CA ALA A 210 10.20 28.70 -26.95
C ALA A 210 8.86 27.95 -27.01
N SER A 211 7.98 28.24 -26.06
CA SER A 211 6.60 27.76 -26.04
C SER A 211 5.75 28.73 -26.86
N PRO A 212 5.18 28.34 -28.03
CA PRO A 212 4.19 29.15 -28.71
C PRO A 212 2.80 28.67 -28.27
N GLY A 213 2.12 29.44 -27.44
CA GLY A 213 0.70 29.16 -27.15
C GLY A 213 0.19 29.67 -25.81
N ALA A 214 0.24 30.99 -25.60
CA ALA A 214 -0.66 31.63 -24.65
C ALA A 214 -1.85 32.21 -25.44
N PRO A 215 -3.12 31.85 -25.14
CA PRO A 215 -4.26 32.45 -25.81
C PRO A 215 -4.45 33.92 -25.36
N PRO A 216 -4.89 34.82 -26.26
CA PRO A 216 -5.00 36.24 -25.97
C PRO A 216 -6.11 36.56 -24.97
N ASN A 217 -5.74 37.36 -23.98
CA ASN A 217 -6.56 37.92 -22.92
C ASN A 217 -7.65 38.84 -23.51
N VAL A 218 -8.92 38.46 -23.37
CA VAL A 218 -10.08 39.25 -23.80
C VAL A 218 -10.32 40.36 -22.78
N GLN A 219 -10.01 41.60 -23.18
CA GLN A 219 -10.36 42.80 -22.42
C GLN A 219 -11.89 43.00 -22.49
N GLY A 220 -12.56 42.93 -21.34
CA GLY A 220 -13.97 43.29 -21.20
C GLY A 220 -14.18 44.81 -21.33
N PRO A 221 -15.32 45.26 -21.90
CA PRO A 221 -15.55 46.66 -22.22
C PRO A 221 -15.75 47.52 -20.96
N ARG A 222 -14.97 48.60 -20.87
CA ARG A 222 -15.30 49.78 -20.04
C ARG A 222 -16.48 50.49 -20.70
N ALA A 223 -17.50 50.78 -19.91
CA ALA A 223 -18.59 51.69 -20.25
C ALA A 223 -18.66 52.80 -19.15
N PRO A 224 -19.22 53.97 -19.49
CA PRO A 224 -18.72 55.30 -19.12
C PRO A 224 -19.03 55.76 -17.70
#